data_AF-A0AAV0XSM1-F1
#
_entry.id   AF-A0AAV0XSM1-F1
#
_cell.length_a   1.000
_cell.length_b   1.000
_cell.length_c   1.000
_cell.angle_alpha   90.00
_cell.angle_beta   90.00
_cell.angle_gamma   90.00
#
_symmetry.space_group_name_H-M   'P 1'
#
loop_
_entity.id
_entity.type
_entity.pdbx_description
1 polymer ?
#
loop_
_entity_poly.entity_id
_entity_poly.type
_entity_poly.pdbx_seq_one_letter_code
_entity_poly.pdbx_strand_id
1 'polypeptide(L)'
;MLCTYNLIAAFPNHFLVYKYLCTIPSTSAASERSFSKVKLIKTRLRSTMMQNRLESLMLLSSEKDIVLNAEDILNKYAFTSSVLQKELLFK
;
A
#
# COMPACT_ATOMS: atom_id res chain seq x y z
N MET A 1 3.69 22.24 11.60
CA MET A 1 3.65 23.71 11.38
C MET A 1 2.29 24.34 11.72
N LEU A 2 1.14 23.67 11.52
CA LEU A 2 -0.18 24.21 11.93
C LEU A 2 -0.70 23.66 13.27
N CYS A 3 -0.34 22.42 13.64
CA CYS A 3 -0.67 21.87 14.96
C CYS A 3 0.02 22.62 16.12
N THR A 4 1.08 23.39 15.83
CA THR A 4 1.83 24.18 16.81
C THR A 4 1.09 25.42 17.28
N TYR A 5 0.03 25.85 16.57
CA TYR A 5 -0.76 27.06 16.88
C TYR A 5 -2.14 26.76 17.50
N ASN A 6 -2.37 25.55 17.98
CA ASN A 6 -3.62 25.13 18.63
C ASN A 6 -4.91 25.37 17.81
N LEU A 7 -4.77 25.53 16.49
CA LEU A 7 -5.87 25.80 15.54
C LEU A 7 -6.92 24.68 15.48
N ILE A 8 -6.53 23.47 15.89
CA ILE A 8 -7.39 22.29 15.99
C ILE A 8 -8.51 22.52 17.02
N ALA A 9 -8.19 23.19 18.14
CA ALA A 9 -9.15 23.46 19.20
C ALA A 9 -10.05 24.67 18.88
N ALA A 10 -9.53 25.68 18.18
CA ALA A 10 -10.27 26.89 17.85
C ALA A 10 -11.17 26.75 16.60
N PHE A 11 -10.70 26.07 15.55
CA PHE A 11 -11.40 25.96 14.27
C PHE A 11 -11.27 24.55 13.64
N PRO A 12 -11.95 23.53 14.20
CA PRO A 12 -11.79 22.14 13.78
C PRO A 12 -12.17 21.89 12.31
N ASN A 13 -13.22 22.55 11.81
CA ASN A 13 -13.68 22.38 10.43
C ASN A 13 -12.68 22.96 9.41
N HIS A 14 -12.10 24.12 9.69
CA HIS A 14 -11.10 24.73 8.80
C HIS A 14 -9.80 23.91 8.78
N PHE A 15 -9.41 23.36 9.93
CA PHE A 15 -8.28 22.44 10.01
C PHE A 15 -8.50 21.19 9.16
N LEU A 16 -9.70 20.60 9.19
CA LEU A 16 -10.04 19.45 8.35
C LEU A 16 -9.96 19.79 6.86
N VAL A 17 -10.54 20.91 6.43
CA VAL A 17 -10.48 21.34 5.01
C VAL A 17 -9.02 21.53 4.56
N TYR A 18 -8.20 22.18 5.38
CA TYR A 18 -6.79 22.36 5.05
C TYR A 18 -6.03 21.03 4.99
N LYS A 19 -6.30 20.12 5.93
CA LYS A 19 -5.74 18.77 5.91
C LYS A 19 -6.10 18.03 4.62
N TYR A 20 -7.36 18.09 4.18
CA TYR A 20 -7.78 17.49 2.92
C TYR A 20 -7.08 18.13 1.72
N LEU A 21 -6.99 19.46 1.67
CA LEU A 21 -6.25 20.18 0.63
C LEU A 21 -4.78 19.74 0.54
N CYS A 22 -4.13 19.52 1.68
CA CYS A 22 -2.75 19.02 1.71
C CYS A 22 -2.61 17.55 1.33
N THR A 23 -3.65 16.73 1.48
CA THR A 23 -3.63 15.32 1.04
C THR A 23 -3.90 15.16 -0.45
N ILE A 24 -4.58 16.12 -1.08
CA ILE A 24 -4.80 16.10 -2.52
C ILE A 24 -3.46 16.41 -3.20
N PRO A 25 -2.95 15.51 -4.06
CA PRO A 25 -1.72 15.78 -4.79
C PRO A 25 -1.95 16.97 -5.73
N SER A 26 -1.19 18.04 -5.54
CA SER A 26 -1.27 19.23 -6.40
C SER A 26 -0.69 19.03 -7.80
N THR A 27 -0.01 17.90 -8.04
CA THR A 27 0.68 17.58 -9.30
C THR A 27 0.45 16.13 -9.71
N SER A 28 0.54 15.86 -11.00
CA SER A 28 0.47 14.50 -11.58
C SER A 28 1.71 13.65 -11.27
N ALA A 29 2.81 14.24 -10.80
CA ALA A 29 4.10 13.57 -10.64
C ALA A 29 4.05 12.29 -9.79
N ALA A 30 3.21 12.26 -8.73
CA ALA A 30 3.03 11.06 -7.92
C ALA A 30 2.37 9.91 -8.71
N SER A 31 1.38 10.25 -9.53
CA SER A 31 0.69 9.31 -10.43
C SER A 31 1.61 8.85 -11.57
N GLU A 32 2.37 9.76 -12.18
CA GLU A 32 3.35 9.41 -13.21
C GLU A 32 4.42 8.46 -12.68
N ARG A 33 4.89 8.69 -11.44
CA ARG A 33 5.83 7.79 -10.76
C ARG A 33 5.22 6.41 -10.54
N SER A 34 3.94 6.31 -10.14
CA SER A 34 3.29 5.01 -9.96
C SER A 34 3.08 4.30 -11.30
N PHE A 35 2.66 4.99 -12.37
CA PHE A 35 2.54 4.43 -13.71
C PHE A 35 3.88 3.98 -14.29
N SER A 36 4.96 4.70 -14.02
CA SER A 36 6.32 4.29 -14.39
C SER A 36 6.70 2.94 -13.72
N LYS A 37 6.36 2.78 -12.43
CA LYS A 37 6.51 1.48 -11.73
C LYS A 37 5.64 0.38 -12.35
N VAL A 38 4.36 0.66 -12.67
CA VAL A 38 3.48 -0.32 -13.35
C VAL A 38 4.12 -0.80 -14.66
N LYS A 39 4.64 0.15 -15.46
CA LYS A 39 5.30 -0.14 -16.73
C LYS A 39 6.50 -1.06 -16.50
N LEU A 40 7.36 -0.76 -15.52
CA LEU A 40 8.49 -1.62 -15.16
C LEU A 40 8.05 -3.03 -14.74
N ILE A 41 7.03 -3.15 -13.89
CA ILE A 41 6.52 -4.47 -13.44
C ILE A 41 6.00 -5.28 -14.64
N LYS A 42 5.16 -4.68 -15.50
CA LYS A 42 4.64 -5.34 -16.70
C LYS A 42 5.75 -5.74 -17.68
N THR A 43 6.72 -4.86 -17.91
CA THR A 43 7.84 -5.13 -18.83
C THR A 43 8.77 -6.22 -18.29
N ARG A 44 9.12 -6.16 -16.99
CA ARG A 44 9.98 -7.17 -16.34
C ARG A 44 9.33 -8.55 -16.33
N LEU A 45 8.03 -8.62 -16.06
CA LEU A 45 7.30 -9.88 -15.97
C LEU A 45 6.64 -10.33 -17.28
N ARG A 46 6.81 -9.57 -18.37
CA ARG A 46 6.40 -9.87 -19.76
C ARG A 46 5.04 -10.59 -19.86
N SER A 47 4.04 -10.14 -19.09
CA SER A 47 2.84 -10.95 -18.81
C SER A 47 1.53 -10.32 -19.29
N THR A 48 0.66 -11.17 -19.82
CA THR A 48 -0.80 -11.02 -19.90
C THR A 48 -1.41 -11.17 -18.49
N MET A 49 -0.89 -10.43 -17.51
CA MET A 49 -1.31 -10.57 -16.12
C MET A 49 -2.73 -10.03 -15.91
N MET A 50 -3.57 -10.82 -15.25
CA MET A 50 -4.89 -10.41 -14.78
C MET A 50 -4.78 -9.22 -13.82
N GLN A 51 -5.77 -8.33 -13.86
CA GLN A 51 -5.76 -7.06 -13.11
C GLN A 51 -5.52 -7.27 -11.60
N ASN A 52 -6.18 -8.26 -11.00
CA ASN A 52 -6.04 -8.56 -9.57
C ASN A 52 -4.58 -8.82 -9.16
N ARG A 53 -3.85 -9.62 -9.95
CA ARG A 53 -2.46 -9.95 -9.65
C ARG A 53 -1.54 -8.75 -9.87
N LEU A 54 -1.83 -7.91 -10.87
CA LEU A 54 -1.08 -6.67 -11.11
C LEU A 54 -1.24 -5.70 -9.95
N GLU A 55 -2.46 -5.54 -9.45
CA GLU A 55 -2.77 -4.67 -8.32
C GLU A 55 -2.04 -5.11 -7.04
N SER A 56 -2.06 -6.42 -6.72
CA SER A 56 -1.28 -6.96 -5.59
C SER A 56 0.22 -6.67 -5.70
N LEU A 57 0.81 -6.82 -6.89
CA LEU A 57 2.24 -6.52 -7.10
C LEU A 57 2.54 -5.03 -7.00
N MET A 58 1.63 -4.18 -7.50
CA MET A 58 1.75 -2.74 -7.39
C MET A 58 1.75 -2.29 -5.92
N LEU A 59 0.84 -2.82 -5.12
CA LEU A 59 0.79 -2.58 -3.67
C LEU A 59 2.11 -2.98 -3.01
N LEU A 60 2.60 -4.21 -3.26
CA LEU A 60 3.88 -4.68 -2.73
C LEU A 60 5.07 -3.79 -3.17
N SER A 61 5.02 -3.23 -4.37
CA SER A 61 6.09 -2.36 -4.90
C SER A 61 6.05 -0.92 -4.37
N SER A 62 4.90 -0.49 -3.86
CA SER A 62 4.69 0.84 -3.28
C SER A 62 4.95 0.82 -1.78
N GLU A 63 4.47 -0.22 -1.08
CA GLU A 63 4.55 -0.39 0.36
C GLU A 63 5.82 -1.16 0.81
N LYS A 64 6.94 -0.91 0.14
CA LYS A 64 8.21 -1.61 0.44
C LYS A 64 8.78 -1.27 1.82
N ASP A 65 8.36 -0.15 2.38
CA ASP A 65 8.85 0.38 3.66
C ASP A 65 8.15 -0.30 4.85
N ILE A 66 7.10 -1.09 4.60
CA ILE A 66 6.42 -1.88 5.63
C ILE A 66 7.27 -3.11 5.94
N VAL A 67 7.80 -3.17 7.16
CA VAL A 67 8.48 -4.37 7.66
C VAL A 67 7.43 -5.46 7.88
N LEU A 68 7.55 -6.55 7.13
CA LEU A 68 6.66 -7.69 7.23
C LEU A 68 7.32 -8.80 8.06
N ASN A 69 6.60 -9.29 9.07
CA ASN A 69 7.03 -10.47 9.81
C ASN A 69 6.75 -11.72 8.97
N ALA A 70 7.82 -12.48 8.67
CA ALA A 70 7.72 -13.67 7.84
C ALA A 70 6.84 -14.75 8.48
N GLU A 71 6.89 -14.90 9.80
CA GLU A 71 6.08 -15.88 10.54
C GLU A 71 4.58 -15.58 10.44
N ASP A 72 4.20 -14.31 10.58
CA ASP A 72 2.79 -13.89 10.47
C ASP A 72 2.24 -14.11 9.06
N ILE A 73 3.05 -13.86 8.03
CA ILE A 73 2.67 -14.14 6.64
C ILE A 73 2.49 -15.64 6.43
N LEU A 74 3.43 -16.45 6.92
CA LEU A 74 3.41 -17.91 6.80
C LEU A 74 2.18 -18.50 7.47
N ASN A 75 1.91 -18.08 8.71
CA ASN A 75 0.73 -18.49 9.46
C ASN A 75 -0.55 -18.12 8.70
N LYS A 76 -0.67 -16.86 8.26
CA LYS A 76 -1.83 -16.39 7.51
C LYS A 76 -2.04 -17.14 6.19
N TYR A 77 -0.95 -17.47 5.49
CA TYR A 77 -1.01 -18.26 4.27
C TYR A 77 -1.42 -19.72 4.56
N ALA A 78 -0.86 -20.32 5.61
CA ALA A 78 -1.18 -21.68 6.04
C ALA A 78 -2.67 -21.85 6.37
N PHE A 79 -3.30 -20.86 7.00
CA PHE A 79 -4.74 -20.87 7.29
C PHE A 79 -5.64 -20.72 6.06
N THR A 80 -5.11 -20.49 4.86
CA THR A 80 -5.92 -20.37 3.63
C THR A 80 -6.45 -21.74 3.16
N SER A 81 -5.78 -22.84 3.52
CA SER A 81 -6.20 -24.20 3.14
C SER A 81 -5.84 -25.21 4.21
N SER A 82 -6.72 -26.17 4.47
CA SER A 82 -6.47 -27.27 5.42
C SER A 82 -5.26 -28.14 5.04
N VAL A 83 -4.88 -28.16 3.76
CA VAL A 83 -3.67 -28.84 3.26
C VAL A 83 -2.41 -28.04 3.65
N LEU A 84 -2.41 -26.73 3.37
CA LEU A 84 -1.28 -25.85 3.68
C LEU A 84 -1.06 -25.72 5.19
N GLN A 85 -2.13 -25.74 5.97
CA GLN A 85 -2.05 -25.72 7.43
C GLN A 85 -1.26 -26.91 7.98
N LYS A 86 -1.47 -28.11 7.42
CA LYS A 86 -0.77 -29.32 7.82
C LYS A 86 0.71 -29.27 7.45
N GLU A 87 1.03 -28.84 6.23
CA GLU A 87 2.40 -28.83 5.71
C GLU A 87 3.27 -27.69 6.26
N LEU A 88 2.68 -26.53 6.59
CA LEU A 88 3.43 -25.33 6.96
C LEU A 88 3.51 -25.08 8.47
N LEU A 89 2.54 -25.57 9.26
CA LEU A 89 2.51 -25.38 10.72
C LEU A 89 2.95 -26.60 11.52
N PHE A 90 2.86 -27.79 10.95
CA PHE A 90 3.32 -29.01 11.62
C PHE A 90 4.66 -29.39 11.01
N LYS A 91 5.73 -29.15 11.78
CA LYS A 91 7.07 -29.64 11.50
C LYS A 91 7.46 -30.64 12.57
#